data_AF-A0A0J7J5R4-F1
#
_entry.id   AF-A0A0J7J5R4-F1
#
_cell.length_a   1.000
_cell.length_b   1.000
_cell.length_c   1.000
_cell.angle_alpha   90.00
_cell.angle_beta   90.00
_cell.angle_gamma   90.00
#
_symmetry.space_group_name_H-M   'P 1'
#
loop_
_entity.id
_entity.type
_entity.pdbx_description
1 polymer ?
#
loop_
_entity_poly.entity_id
_entity_poly.type
_entity_poly.pdbx_seq_one_letter_code
_entity_poly.pdbx_strand_id
1 'polypeptide(L)'
;MTYDNTFDQTRLDQLAQQHLGRTKISGRILFFGNLEENRLDLATWQLNNDEDYEAIKGSDFKLHMMELLDTSLIYRTRHGQPNASQGVVHVEDGDLSIEWLPRVDVEAMRNS
;
A
#
# COMPACT_ATOMS: atom_id res chain seq x y z
N MET A 1 14.09 -8.33 18.35
CA MET A 1 14.15 -8.21 16.88
C MET A 1 14.12 -6.73 16.54
N THR A 2 15.13 -6.25 15.83
CA THR A 2 15.21 -4.85 15.38
C THR A 2 14.16 -4.65 14.27
N TYR A 3 13.54 -3.47 14.24
CA TYR A 3 12.63 -3.09 13.16
C TYR A 3 13.42 -2.94 11.86
N ASP A 4 13.01 -3.63 10.80
CA ASP A 4 13.57 -3.48 9.46
C ASP A 4 12.70 -2.51 8.65
N ASN A 5 13.25 -1.33 8.38
CA ASN A 5 12.58 -0.27 7.63
C ASN A 5 12.54 -0.55 6.12
N THR A 6 13.31 -1.52 5.62
CA THR A 6 13.32 -1.92 4.21
C THR A 6 12.38 -3.09 3.93
N PHE A 7 11.80 -3.70 4.97
CA PHE A 7 10.92 -4.87 4.86
C PHE A 7 9.71 -4.61 3.96
N ASP A 8 9.02 -3.49 4.19
CA ASP A 8 7.81 -3.11 3.45
C ASP A 8 8.17 -2.82 1.97
N GLN A 9 9.20 -2.01 1.75
CA GLN A 9 9.64 -1.60 0.41
C GLN A 9 10.15 -2.78 -0.43
N THR A 10 10.97 -3.66 0.14
CA THR A 10 11.51 -4.83 -0.58
C THR A 10 10.41 -5.73 -1.11
N ARG A 11 9.33 -5.90 -0.34
CA ARG A 11 8.19 -6.72 -0.74
C ARG A 11 7.30 -6.00 -1.77
N LEU A 12 7.16 -4.69 -1.66
CA LEU A 12 6.51 -3.88 -2.70
C LEU A 12 7.26 -3.98 -4.02
N ASP A 13 8.58 -3.87 -4.01
CA ASP A 13 9.42 -4.01 -5.21
C ASP A 13 9.23 -5.38 -5.86
N GLN A 14 9.20 -6.44 -5.06
CA GLN A 14 8.94 -7.80 -5.55
C GLN A 14 7.55 -7.92 -6.20
N LEU A 15 6.54 -7.36 -5.55
CA LEU A 15 5.16 -7.38 -6.02
C LEU A 15 4.98 -6.54 -7.30
N ALA A 16 5.64 -5.39 -7.39
CA ALA A 16 5.75 -4.56 -8.58
C ALA A 16 6.39 -5.33 -9.74
N GLN A 17 7.53 -5.98 -9.51
CA GLN A 17 8.20 -6.75 -10.56
C GLN A 17 7.35 -7.92 -11.08
N GLN A 18 6.59 -8.58 -10.20
CA GLN A 18 5.76 -9.72 -10.56
C GLN A 18 4.51 -9.34 -11.38
N HIS A 19 3.88 -8.21 -11.05
CA HIS A 19 2.57 -7.84 -11.62
C HIS A 19 2.61 -6.60 -12.52
N LEU A 20 3.49 -5.64 -12.23
CA LEU A 20 3.61 -4.35 -12.91
C LEU A 20 4.81 -4.24 -13.85
N GLY A 21 5.70 -5.25 -13.89
CA GLY A 21 6.92 -5.20 -14.71
C GLY A 21 6.70 -4.97 -16.23
N ARG A 22 5.46 -5.08 -16.72
CA ARG A 22 5.06 -4.69 -18.09
C ARG A 22 3.97 -3.62 -18.14
N THR A 23 3.33 -3.33 -17.01
CA THR A 23 2.15 -2.46 -16.92
C THR A 23 2.55 -1.17 -16.21
N LYS A 24 2.65 -0.10 -16.98
CA LYS A 24 2.97 1.23 -16.45
C LYS A 24 1.71 1.91 -15.96
N ILE A 25 1.32 1.60 -14.73
CA ILE A 25 0.23 2.29 -14.07
C ILE A 25 0.79 3.43 -13.23
N SER A 26 -0.04 4.44 -12.97
CA SER A 26 0.30 5.52 -12.05
C SER A 26 -0.89 5.92 -11.19
N GLY A 27 -0.61 6.29 -9.95
CA GLY A 27 -1.61 6.68 -8.98
C GLY A 27 -1.15 6.44 -7.56
N ARG A 28 -2.11 6.20 -6.67
CA ARG A 28 -1.85 5.98 -5.26
C ARG A 28 -2.91 5.10 -4.62
N ILE A 29 -2.52 4.39 -3.58
CA ILE A 29 -3.38 3.50 -2.81
C ILE A 29 -3.33 3.96 -1.37
N LEU A 30 -4.44 4.51 -0.89
CA LEU A 30 -4.61 4.97 0.48
C LEU A 30 -5.10 3.79 1.31
N PHE A 31 -4.40 3.42 2.37
CA PHE A 31 -4.81 2.31 3.21
C PHE A 31 -4.92 2.70 4.68
N PHE A 32 -5.92 2.11 5.32
CA PHE A 32 -6.23 2.29 6.73
C PHE A 32 -6.39 0.92 7.35
N GLY A 33 -5.69 0.73 8.45
CA GLY A 33 -5.79 -0.41 9.32
C GLY A 33 -6.74 -0.13 10.49
N ASN A 34 -7.32 -1.20 10.98
CA ASN A 34 -8.14 -1.22 12.17
C ASN A 34 -7.23 -1.11 13.41
N LEU A 35 -7.54 -0.20 14.33
CA LEU A 35 -6.74 0.01 15.55
C LEU A 35 -6.86 -1.15 16.55
N GLU A 36 -7.95 -1.92 16.50
CA GLU A 36 -8.20 -3.05 17.39
C GLU A 36 -7.56 -4.33 16.84
N GLU A 37 -7.75 -4.60 15.54
CA GLU A 37 -7.25 -5.82 14.91
C GLU A 37 -5.82 -5.69 14.37
N ASN A 38 -5.33 -4.46 14.16
CA ASN A 38 -4.05 -4.14 13.50
C ASN A 38 -3.96 -4.72 12.09
N ARG A 39 -5.11 -4.85 11.44
CA ARG A 39 -5.31 -5.43 10.12
C ARG A 39 -5.85 -4.40 9.15
N LEU A 40 -5.67 -4.64 7.85
CA LEU A 40 -6.19 -3.76 6.81
C LEU A 40 -7.73 -3.68 6.92
N ASP A 41 -8.24 -2.48 7.14
CA ASP A 41 -9.67 -2.18 7.27
C ASP A 41 -10.23 -1.65 5.94
N LEU A 42 -9.53 -0.68 5.36
CA LEU A 42 -9.93 -0.01 4.14
C LEU A 42 -8.73 0.25 3.23
N ALA A 43 -8.88 -0.04 1.93
CA ALA A 43 -7.94 0.37 0.89
C ALA A 43 -8.69 1.11 -0.22
N THR A 44 -8.35 2.38 -0.43
CA THR A 44 -8.88 3.22 -1.51
C THR A 44 -7.85 3.32 -2.61
N TRP A 45 -8.23 2.90 -3.81
CA TRP A 45 -7.37 2.87 -4.98
C TRP A 45 -7.68 4.09 -5.85
N GLN A 46 -6.75 5.03 -5.93
CA GLN A 46 -6.85 6.24 -6.75
C GLN A 46 -5.82 6.16 -7.87
N LEU A 47 -6.19 5.52 -8.97
CA LEU A 47 -5.37 5.46 -10.16
C LEU A 47 -5.69 6.64 -11.09
N ASN A 48 -4.72 7.01 -11.92
CA ASN A 48 -4.86 8.16 -12.81
C ASN A 48 -5.84 7.89 -13.96
N ASN A 49 -5.93 6.65 -14.44
CA ASN A 49 -6.79 6.26 -15.55
C ASN A 49 -7.60 5.00 -15.22
N ASP A 50 -8.80 4.89 -15.78
CA ASP A 50 -9.63 3.68 -15.67
C ASP A 50 -8.97 2.46 -16.35
N GLU A 51 -8.19 2.66 -17.42
CA GLU A 51 -7.44 1.59 -18.09
C GLU A 51 -6.42 0.92 -17.14
N ASP A 52 -5.76 1.72 -16.31
CA ASP A 52 -4.82 1.21 -15.29
C ASP A 52 -5.57 0.37 -14.26
N TYR A 53 -6.76 0.80 -13.87
CA TYR A 53 -7.62 0.05 -12.96
C TYR A 53 -8.06 -1.27 -13.57
N GLU A 54 -8.55 -1.28 -14.80
CA GLU A 54 -8.97 -2.52 -15.46
C GLU A 54 -7.78 -3.48 -15.70
N ALA A 55 -6.58 -2.96 -15.97
CA ALA A 55 -5.37 -3.76 -16.10
C ALA A 55 -5.00 -4.50 -14.80
N ILE A 56 -5.15 -3.85 -13.64
CA ILE A 56 -4.86 -4.51 -12.35
C ILE A 56 -6.04 -5.26 -11.76
N LYS A 57 -7.28 -4.89 -12.08
CA LYS A 57 -8.52 -5.47 -11.52
C LYS A 57 -8.67 -6.95 -11.88
N GLY A 58 -8.20 -7.35 -13.05
CA GLY A 58 -8.17 -8.76 -13.48
C GLY A 58 -6.94 -9.54 -12.99
N SER A 59 -6.01 -8.89 -12.28
CA SER A 59 -4.75 -9.50 -11.84
C SER A 59 -4.76 -9.81 -10.35
N ASP A 60 -3.95 -10.77 -9.92
CA ASP A 60 -3.74 -11.08 -8.50
C ASP A 60 -2.98 -9.97 -7.75
N PHE A 61 -2.61 -8.88 -8.43
CA PHE A 61 -1.94 -7.72 -7.83
C PHE A 61 -2.73 -7.15 -6.65
N LYS A 62 -4.04 -6.99 -6.81
CA LYS A 62 -4.90 -6.39 -5.77
C LYS A 62 -4.92 -7.26 -4.52
N LEU A 63 -4.99 -8.58 -4.70
CA LEU A 63 -4.99 -9.54 -3.61
C LEU A 63 -3.65 -9.53 -2.87
N HIS A 64 -2.54 -9.71 -3.59
CA HIS A 64 -1.21 -9.70 -2.99
C HIS A 64 -0.87 -8.36 -2.32
N MET A 65 -1.33 -7.23 -2.89
CA MET A 65 -1.15 -5.91 -2.29
C MET A 65 -1.89 -5.81 -0.96
N MET A 66 -3.13 -6.29 -0.89
CA MET A 66 -3.91 -6.27 0.36
C MET A 66 -3.26 -7.16 1.43
N GLU A 67 -2.79 -8.35 1.08
CA GLU A 67 -2.09 -9.25 2.01
C GLU A 67 -0.76 -8.64 2.50
N LEU A 68 -0.06 -7.95 1.60
CA LEU A 68 1.18 -7.25 1.92
C LEU A 68 0.93 -6.12 2.91
N LEU A 69 -0.08 -5.28 2.64
CA LEU A 69 -0.46 -4.18 3.53
C LEU A 69 -0.89 -4.71 4.89
N ASP A 70 -1.71 -5.76 4.95
CA ASP A 70 -2.11 -6.42 6.21
C ASP A 70 -0.88 -6.85 7.02
N THR A 71 0.08 -7.50 6.35
CA THR A 71 1.33 -7.94 6.99
C THR A 71 2.17 -6.77 7.48
N SER A 72 2.24 -5.69 6.70
CA SER A 72 3.04 -4.49 7.01
C SER A 72 2.46 -3.75 8.22
N LEU A 73 1.14 -3.63 8.31
CA LEU A 73 0.41 -3.07 9.46
C LEU A 73 0.74 -3.88 10.73
N ILE A 74 0.57 -5.20 10.69
CA ILE A 74 0.85 -6.10 11.83
C ILE A 74 2.31 -5.98 12.26
N TYR A 75 3.24 -5.96 11.29
CA TYR A 75 4.68 -5.88 11.56
C TYR A 75 5.00 -4.56 12.28
N ARG A 76 4.57 -3.42 11.75
CA ARG A 76 4.83 -2.11 12.34
C ARG A 76 4.19 -1.94 13.73
N THR A 77 2.96 -2.41 13.92
CA THR A 77 2.30 -2.38 15.24
C THR A 77 3.08 -3.21 16.24
N ARG A 78 3.50 -4.43 15.90
CA ARG A 78 4.31 -5.29 16.79
C ARG A 78 5.63 -4.62 17.19
N HIS A 79 6.18 -3.79 16.32
CA HIS A 79 7.39 -3.02 16.55
C HIS A 79 7.15 -1.61 17.15
N GLY A 80 5.90 -1.27 17.50
CA GLY A 80 5.54 0.00 18.13
C GLY A 80 5.87 1.23 17.28
N GLN A 81 5.86 1.09 15.95
CA GLN A 81 6.19 2.20 15.05
C GLN A 81 5.08 3.26 15.00
N PRO A 82 5.41 4.54 14.84
CA PRO A 82 4.42 5.57 14.60
C PRO A 82 3.69 5.34 13.27
N ASN A 83 2.43 5.79 13.21
CA ASN A 83 1.55 5.66 12.05
C ASN A 83 1.40 4.21 11.54
N ALA A 84 1.53 3.20 12.42
CA ALA A 84 1.46 1.79 12.03
C ALA A 84 0.10 1.33 11.49
N SER A 85 -0.94 2.15 11.61
CA SER A 85 -2.31 1.83 11.18
C SER A 85 -2.73 2.49 9.88
N GLN A 86 -1.89 3.28 9.19
CA GLN A 86 -2.31 3.89 7.93
C GLN A 86 -1.12 4.34 7.09
N GLY A 87 -1.35 4.49 5.80
CA GLY A 87 -0.35 5.05 4.91
C GLY A 87 -0.85 5.16 3.48
N VAL A 88 0.09 5.47 2.61
CA VAL A 88 -0.09 5.60 1.18
C VAL A 88 0.93 4.73 0.49
N VAL A 89 0.49 4.01 -0.53
CA VAL A 89 1.39 3.43 -1.53
C VAL A 89 1.30 4.30 -2.77
N HIS A 90 2.38 4.97 -3.12
CA HIS A 90 2.50 5.67 -4.39
C HIS A 90 2.86 4.67 -5.47
N VAL A 91 2.26 4.84 -6.64
CA VAL A 91 2.49 4.03 -7.82
C VAL A 91 2.92 4.95 -8.94
N GLU A 92 4.14 4.80 -9.42
CA GLU A 92 4.72 5.67 -10.45
C GLU A 92 5.38 4.81 -11.52
N ASP A 93 4.85 4.86 -12.76
CA ASP A 93 5.38 4.09 -13.91
C ASP A 93 5.55 2.56 -13.66
N GLY A 94 4.80 2.00 -12.71
CA GLY A 94 4.90 0.59 -12.30
C GLY A 94 5.80 0.34 -11.08
N ASP A 95 6.53 1.33 -10.59
CA ASP A 95 7.24 1.29 -9.32
C ASP A 95 6.28 1.59 -8.16
N LEU A 96 6.50 0.91 -7.03
CA LEU A 96 5.70 1.06 -5.82
C LEU A 96 6.55 1.64 -4.71
N SER A 97 6.06 2.64 -4.01
CA SER A 97 6.72 3.14 -2.79
C SER A 97 5.70 3.36 -1.69
N ILE A 98 6.08 3.08 -0.44
CA ILE A 98 5.17 3.21 0.70
C ILE A 98 5.59 4.36 1.61
N GLU A 99 4.60 5.14 1.98
CA GLU A 99 4.75 6.30 2.86
C GLU A 99 3.75 6.18 4.03
N TRP A 100 4.31 6.22 5.25
CA TRP A 100 3.54 6.05 6.48
C TRP A 100 3.20 7.42 7.08
N LEU A 101 2.03 7.93 6.74
CA LEU A 101 1.58 9.27 7.12
C LEU A 101 0.61 9.27 8.31
N PRO A 102 0.48 10.40 9.03
CA PRO A 102 -0.61 10.62 9.96
C PRO A 102 -1.97 10.41 9.28
N ARG A 103 -2.94 9.85 10.03
CA ARG A 103 -4.29 9.58 9.51
C ARG A 103 -4.95 10.80 8.88
N VAL A 104 -4.78 11.98 9.47
CA VAL A 104 -5.31 13.24 8.96
C VAL A 104 -4.80 13.56 7.55
N ASP A 105 -3.53 13.25 7.25
CA ASP A 105 -2.92 13.53 5.95
C ASP A 105 -3.41 12.53 4.90
N VAL A 106 -3.51 11.25 5.26
CA VAL A 106 -4.08 10.20 4.39
C VAL A 106 -5.55 10.50 4.08
N GLU A 107 -6.33 10.94 5.09
CA GLU A 107 -7.72 11.36 4.90
C GLU A 107 -7.85 12.63 4.05
N ALA A 108 -6.93 13.58 4.17
CA ALA A 108 -6.90 14.76 3.31
C ALA A 108 -6.62 14.39 1.85
N MET A 109 -5.68 13.47 1.58
CA MET A 109 -5.40 12.98 0.23
C MET A 109 -6.58 12.22 -0.39
N ARG A 110 -7.36 11.50 0.43
CA ARG A 110 -8.57 10.82 -0.03
C ARG A 110 -9.66 11.77 -0.52
N ASN A 111 -9.77 12.95 0.08
CA ASN A 111 -10.80 13.95 -0.22
C ASN A 111 -10.31 15.04 -1.21
N SER A 112 -9.08 14.92 -1.72
CA SER A 112 -8.49 15.80 -2.72
C SER A 112 -8.77 15.31 -4.12
#